data_AF-A0A7C6H518-F1
#
_entry.id   AF-A0A7C6H518-F1
#
_cell.length_a   1.000
_cell.length_b   1.000
_cell.length_c   1.000
_cell.angle_alpha   90.00
_cell.angle_beta   90.00
_cell.angle_gamma   90.00
#
_symmetry.space_group_name_H-M   'P 1'
#
loop_
_entity.id
_entity.type
_entity.pdbx_description
1 polymer ?
#
loop_
_entity_poly.entity_id
_entity_poly.type
_entity_poly.pdbx_seq_one_letter_code
_entity_poly.pdbx_strand_id
1 'polypeptide(L)'
;MSWFNYIGLIIVVLIMIPNIIYGIKKPAPDNKNISKPIVILENIGRYSCMFFIVFNIPYSWFNFFLNNGLTIYIVVNSLLVVSYEVSFIIYWNKNGLAKALVLSIIPSLIFLFSGIMVLSIPLICASILFAICHIYISVKNT
;
A
#
# COMPACT_ATOMS: atom_id res chain seq x y z
N MET A 1 -17.69 -1.61 -12.44
CA MET A 1 -17.19 -0.53 -11.57
C MET A 1 -17.38 0.79 -12.29
N SER A 2 -17.76 1.87 -11.61
CA SER A 2 -17.73 3.20 -12.22
C SER A 2 -16.29 3.72 -12.22
N TRP A 3 -16.05 4.96 -12.65
CA TRP A 3 -14.76 5.65 -12.51
C TRP A 3 -14.23 5.68 -11.06
N PHE A 4 -15.12 5.40 -10.09
CA PHE A 4 -14.88 5.43 -8.66
C PHE A 4 -15.00 4.03 -8.06
N ASN A 5 -13.95 3.62 -7.36
CA ASN A 5 -13.85 2.35 -6.66
C ASN A 5 -14.04 2.57 -5.14
N TYR A 6 -15.29 2.43 -4.68
CA TYR A 6 -15.63 2.54 -3.26
C TYR A 6 -14.89 1.53 -2.38
N ILE A 7 -14.63 0.32 -2.90
CA ILE A 7 -13.90 -0.72 -2.16
C ILE A 7 -12.43 -0.31 -2.00
N GLY A 8 -11.83 0.21 -3.07
CA GLY A 8 -10.48 0.78 -3.03
C GLY A 8 -10.34 1.90 -2.01
N LEU A 9 -11.35 2.76 -1.89
CA LEU A 9 -11.40 3.81 -0.87
C LEU A 9 -11.40 3.24 0.55
N ILE A 10 -12.23 2.23 0.81
CA ILE A 10 -12.28 1.57 2.12
C ILE A 10 -10.90 0.97 2.47
N ILE A 11 -10.25 0.30 1.50
CA ILE A 11 -8.90 -0.27 1.69
C ILE A 11 -7.89 0.82 2.05
N VAL A 12 -7.90 1.96 1.34
CA VAL A 12 -6.99 3.08 1.62
C VAL A 12 -7.21 3.63 3.02
N VAL A 13 -8.47 3.86 3.42
CA VAL A 13 -8.80 4.36 4.75
C VAL A 13 -8.28 3.41 5.83
N LEU A 14 -8.49 2.09 5.66
CA LEU A 14 -8.02 1.09 6.63
C LEU A 14 -6.49 1.12 6.77
N ILE A 15 -5.74 1.04 5.66
CA ILE A 15 -4.27 1.05 5.69
C ILE A 15 -3.71 2.35 6.29
N MET A 16 -4.41 3.48 6.14
CA MET A 16 -3.96 4.75 6.68
C MET A 16 -4.06 4.85 8.21
N ILE A 17 -4.94 4.08 8.87
CA ILE A 17 -5.15 4.15 10.32
C ILE A 17 -3.83 3.86 11.08
N PRO A 18 -3.17 2.70 10.89
CA PRO A 18 -1.84 2.42 11.45
C PRO A 18 -0.79 3.48 11.16
N ASN A 19 -0.77 3.98 9.92
CA ASN A 19 0.24 4.92 9.46
C ASN A 19 0.11 6.29 10.16
N ILE A 20 -1.13 6.78 10.36
CA ILE A 20 -1.42 8.01 11.11
C ILE A 20 -1.08 7.82 12.59
N ILE A 21 -1.48 6.70 13.18
CA ILE A 21 -1.18 6.39 14.59
C ILE A 21 0.34 6.38 14.83
N TYR A 22 1.13 5.78 13.93
CA TYR A 22 2.59 5.83 14.01
C TYR A 22 3.13 7.25 13.90
N GLY A 23 2.63 8.05 12.97
CA GLY A 23 3.06 9.43 12.76
C GLY A 23 2.78 10.35 13.94
N ILE A 24 1.73 10.10 14.72
CA ILE A 24 1.40 10.87 15.93
C ILE A 24 2.25 10.42 17.13
N LYS A 25 2.46 9.11 17.30
CA LYS A 25 3.07 8.55 18.51
C LYS A 25 4.59 8.42 18.47
N LYS A 26 5.20 8.34 17.28
CA LYS A 26 6.65 8.24 17.14
C LYS A 26 7.19 9.46 16.39
N PRO A 27 8.34 10.02 16.82
CA PRO A 27 9.03 11.02 16.02
C PRO A 27 9.35 10.45 14.64
N ALA A 28 9.34 11.32 13.63
CA ALA A 28 9.64 10.91 12.26
C ALA A 28 11.00 10.17 12.23
N PRO A 29 11.10 9.05 11.50
CA PRO A 29 12.35 8.30 11.42
C PRO A 29 13.48 9.22 10.95
N ASP A 30 14.63 9.12 11.62
CA ASP A 30 15.78 9.96 11.36
C ASP A 30 16.46 9.46 10.07
N ASN A 31 15.92 9.89 8.92
CA ASN A 31 16.33 9.51 7.57
C ASN A 31 17.74 10.04 7.20
N LYS A 32 18.62 10.34 8.16
CA LYS A 32 19.95 10.94 7.95
C LYS A 32 20.80 10.21 6.92
N ASN A 33 20.64 8.90 6.83
CA ASN A 33 21.39 8.05 5.90
C ASN A 33 20.67 7.80 4.56
N ILE A 34 19.45 8.32 4.37
CA ILE A 34 18.64 8.11 3.16
C ILE A 34 18.66 9.38 2.32
N SER A 35 18.89 9.24 1.01
CA SER A 35 18.84 10.38 0.11
C SER A 35 17.40 10.91 0.01
N LYS A 36 17.25 12.24 0.14
CA LYS A 36 15.98 12.96 -0.05
C LYS A 36 15.17 12.52 -1.28
N PRO A 37 15.77 12.30 -2.48
CA PRO A 37 15.00 11.85 -3.65
C PRO A 37 14.30 10.51 -3.43
N ILE A 38 14.88 9.56 -2.68
CA ILE A 38 14.27 8.24 -2.45
C ILE A 38 13.02 8.38 -1.57
N VAL A 39 13.06 9.24 -0.54
CA VAL A 39 11.91 9.52 0.32
C VAL A 39 10.79 10.24 -0.45
N ILE A 40 11.15 11.18 -1.33
CA ILE A 40 10.19 11.86 -2.20
C ILE A 40 9.54 10.86 -3.17
N LEU A 41 10.33 9.97 -3.76
CA LEU A 41 9.85 8.95 -4.69
C LEU A 41 8.91 7.95 -4.01
N GLU A 42 9.21 7.57 -2.76
CA GLU A 42 8.33 6.74 -1.94
C GLU A 42 6.98 7.43 -1.70
N ASN A 43 6.99 8.70 -1.30
CA ASN A 43 5.76 9.46 -1.07
C ASN A 43 4.95 9.63 -2.35
N ILE A 44 5.60 9.94 -3.48
CA ILE A 44 4.93 10.01 -4.79
C ILE A 44 4.30 8.67 -5.11
N GLY A 45 5.01 7.55 -4.96
CA GLY A 45 4.50 6.21 -5.19
C GLY A 45 3.31 5.88 -4.29
N ARG A 46 3.41 6.17 -2.98
CA ARG A 46 2.37 5.93 -1.98
C ARG A 46 1.08 6.66 -2.31
N TYR A 47 1.16 7.97 -2.54
CA TYR A 47 -0.02 8.78 -2.86
C TYR A 47 -0.59 8.43 -4.24
N SER A 48 0.27 8.11 -5.21
CA SER A 48 -0.18 7.62 -6.52
C SER A 48 -0.95 6.31 -6.38
N CYS A 49 -0.48 5.35 -5.57
CA CYS A 49 -1.20 4.10 -5.32
C CYS A 49 -2.56 4.34 -4.66
N MET A 50 -2.60 5.20 -3.64
CA MET A 50 -3.84 5.57 -2.96
C MET A 50 -4.82 6.30 -3.88
N PHE A 51 -4.34 7.10 -4.82
CA PHE A 51 -5.17 7.78 -5.81
C PHE A 51 -5.72 6.80 -6.86
N PHE A 52 -4.85 6.00 -7.47
CA PHE A 52 -5.23 5.09 -8.57
C PHE A 52 -6.06 3.89 -8.14
N ILE A 53 -6.00 3.47 -6.87
CA ILE A 53 -6.90 2.42 -6.36
C ILE A 53 -8.33 2.94 -6.15
N VAL A 54 -8.51 4.25 -5.91
CA VAL A 54 -9.82 4.90 -5.70
C VAL A 54 -10.40 5.40 -7.02
N PHE A 55 -9.59 6.08 -7.82
CA PHE A 55 -9.97 6.63 -9.12
C PHE A 55 -9.45 5.73 -10.23
N ASN A 56 -10.36 4.93 -10.79
CA ASN A 56 -10.09 4.14 -11.97
C ASN A 56 -10.28 5.05 -13.20
N ILE A 57 -9.18 5.54 -13.76
CA ILE A 57 -9.22 6.39 -14.97
C ILE A 57 -9.78 5.56 -16.13
N PRO A 58 -10.93 5.95 -16.73
CA PRO A 58 -11.50 5.23 -17.87
C PRO A 58 -10.46 5.11 -19.00
N TYR A 59 -10.43 3.95 -19.69
CA TYR A 59 -9.40 3.51 -20.66
C TYR A 59 -8.08 2.95 -20.10
N SER A 60 -7.78 3.09 -18.80
CA SER A 60 -6.57 2.49 -18.19
C SER A 60 -6.83 1.21 -17.40
N TRP A 61 -8.06 0.68 -17.41
CA TRP A 61 -8.43 -0.56 -16.71
C TRP A 61 -9.29 -1.44 -17.62
N PHE A 62 -8.88 -2.69 -17.82
CA PHE A 62 -9.52 -3.65 -18.74
C PHE A 62 -10.68 -4.44 -18.08
N ASN A 63 -11.27 -3.88 -17.02
CA ASN A 63 -12.25 -4.55 -16.18
C ASN A 63 -11.66 -5.82 -15.51
N PHE A 64 -12.44 -6.53 -14.70
CA PHE A 64 -11.96 -7.76 -14.08
C PHE A 64 -11.72 -8.85 -15.14
N PHE A 65 -10.52 -9.42 -15.18
CA PHE A 65 -10.19 -10.55 -16.07
C PHE A 65 -10.99 -11.82 -15.73
N LEU A 66 -11.43 -11.96 -14.48
CA LEU A 66 -12.11 -13.14 -13.95
C LEU A 66 -13.62 -12.94 -13.87
N ASN A 67 -14.40 -13.98 -14.20
CA ASN A 67 -15.85 -13.99 -14.11
C ASN A 67 -16.37 -13.67 -12.67
N ASN A 68 -15.58 -14.02 -11.64
CA ASN A 68 -15.80 -13.68 -10.22
C ASN A 68 -14.74 -12.69 -9.67
N GLY A 69 -14.12 -11.88 -10.52
CA GLY A 69 -12.97 -11.05 -10.14
C GLY A 69 -13.26 -10.05 -9.02
N LEU A 70 -14.48 -9.52 -8.95
CA LEU A 70 -14.90 -8.63 -7.86
C LEU A 70 -14.92 -9.34 -6.50
N THR A 71 -15.47 -10.56 -6.45
CA THR A 71 -15.52 -11.35 -5.21
C THR A 71 -14.12 -11.72 -4.74
N ILE A 72 -13.26 -12.17 -5.66
CA ILE A 72 -11.86 -12.51 -5.35
C ILE A 72 -11.10 -11.26 -4.88
N TYR A 73 -11.31 -10.12 -5.54
CA TYR A 73 -10.73 -8.84 -5.16
C TYR A 73 -11.10 -8.44 -3.73
N ILE A 74 -12.38 -8.56 -3.36
CA ILE A 74 -12.84 -8.23 -2.00
C ILE A 74 -12.24 -9.18 -0.97
N VAL A 75 -12.33 -10.49 -1.22
CA VAL A 75 -11.88 -11.52 -0.25
C VAL A 75 -10.38 -11.41 0.01
N VAL A 76 -9.56 -11.33 -1.04
CA VAL A 76 -8.10 -11.29 -0.91
C VAL A 76 -7.65 -9.96 -0.29
N ASN A 77 -8.19 -8.82 -0.74
CA ASN A 77 -7.84 -7.53 -0.13
C ASN A 77 -8.30 -7.44 1.33
N SER A 78 -9.49 -7.97 1.66
CA SER A 78 -9.96 -8.01 3.04
C SER A 78 -9.02 -8.84 3.93
N LEU A 79 -8.61 -10.03 3.48
CA LEU A 79 -7.63 -10.86 4.18
C LEU A 79 -6.28 -10.15 4.38
N LEU A 80 -5.78 -9.47 3.34
CA LEU A 80 -4.52 -8.74 3.42
C LEU A 80 -4.59 -7.54 4.36
N VAL A 81 -5.67 -6.76 4.33
CA VAL A 81 -5.88 -5.61 5.21
C VAL A 81 -6.00 -6.07 6.67
N VAL A 82 -6.78 -7.13 6.94
CA VAL A 82 -6.86 -7.70 8.29
C VAL A 82 -5.49 -8.20 8.76
N SER A 83 -4.74 -8.86 7.88
CA SER A 83 -3.37 -9.30 8.19
C SER A 83 -2.43 -8.13 8.49
N TYR A 84 -2.59 -7.00 7.80
CA TYR A 84 -1.85 -5.76 8.04
C TYR A 84 -2.15 -5.18 9.42
N GLU A 85 -3.43 -4.99 9.76
CA GLU A 85 -3.87 -4.43 11.04
C GLU A 85 -3.45 -5.33 12.21
N VAL A 86 -3.60 -6.66 12.06
CA VAL A 86 -3.17 -7.62 13.08
C VAL A 86 -1.65 -7.57 13.28
N SER A 87 -0.88 -7.52 12.17
CA SER A 87 0.58 -7.37 12.24
C SER A 87 0.97 -6.07 12.94
N PHE A 88 0.27 -4.97 12.65
CA PHE A 88 0.50 -3.69 13.30
C PHE A 88 0.33 -3.76 14.82
N ILE A 89 -0.73 -4.42 15.30
CA ILE A 89 -0.99 -4.61 16.75
C ILE A 89 0.06 -5.52 17.38
N ILE A 90 0.37 -6.67 16.76
CA ILE A 90 1.36 -7.64 17.30
C ILE A 90 2.75 -7.01 17.39
N TYR A 91 3.16 -6.29 16.35
CA TYR A 91 4.47 -5.66 16.29
C TYR A 91 4.51 -4.30 16.96
N TRP A 92 3.42 -3.82 17.57
CA TRP A 92 3.34 -2.49 18.18
C TRP A 92 4.51 -2.21 19.13
N ASN A 93 4.76 -3.11 20.08
CA ASN A 93 5.83 -3.00 21.08
C ASN A 93 7.18 -3.57 20.65
N LYS A 94 7.26 -4.23 19.50
CA LYS A 94 8.52 -4.77 18.99
C LYS A 94 9.18 -3.72 18.10
N ASN A 95 10.51 -3.60 18.17
CA ASN A 95 11.29 -2.83 17.22
C ASN A 95 12.28 -3.80 16.57
N GLY A 96 12.37 -3.80 15.25
CA GLY A 96 13.25 -4.70 14.52
C GLY A 96 12.89 -4.82 13.05
N LEU A 97 13.83 -5.36 12.29
CA LEU A 97 13.80 -5.40 10.82
C LEU A 97 12.58 -6.17 10.31
N ALA A 98 12.20 -7.25 11.01
CA ALA A 98 11.00 -8.02 10.70
C ALA A 98 9.72 -7.19 10.76
N LYS A 99 9.55 -6.31 11.76
CA LYS A 99 8.39 -5.42 11.84
C LYS A 99 8.37 -4.45 10.67
N ALA A 100 9.51 -3.80 10.42
CA ALA A 100 9.63 -2.78 9.39
C ALA A 100 9.29 -3.39 8.02
N LEU A 101 9.84 -4.58 7.72
CA LEU A 101 9.55 -5.31 6.49
C LEU A 101 8.09 -5.72 6.36
N VAL A 102 7.51 -6.34 7.40
CA VAL A 102 6.10 -6.80 7.36
C VAL A 102 5.16 -5.62 7.11
N LEU A 103 5.38 -4.51 7.83
CA LEU A 103 4.54 -3.32 7.70
C LEU A 103 4.72 -2.57 6.38
N SER A 104 5.84 -2.74 5.66
CA SER A 104 6.04 -2.16 4.33
C SER A 104 5.61 -3.09 3.18
N ILE A 105 5.81 -4.40 3.33
CA ILE A 105 5.53 -5.39 2.28
C ILE A 105 4.02 -5.60 2.12
N ILE A 106 3.27 -5.71 3.22
CA ILE A 106 1.82 -5.99 3.13
C ILE A 106 1.06 -4.88 2.38
N PRO A 107 1.23 -3.57 2.68
CA PRO A 107 0.60 -2.51 1.89
C PRO A 107 1.00 -2.53 0.42
N SER A 108 2.28 -2.81 0.14
CA SER A 108 2.78 -2.91 -1.23
C SER A 108 2.10 -4.04 -2.01
N LEU A 109 1.90 -5.20 -1.38
CA LEU A 109 1.17 -6.33 -1.96
C LEU A 109 -0.31 -6.01 -2.20
N ILE A 110 -0.95 -5.29 -1.29
CA ILE A 110 -2.35 -4.86 -1.45
C ILE A 110 -2.51 -3.99 -2.71
N PHE A 111 -1.63 -3.00 -2.89
CA PHE A 111 -1.69 -2.12 -4.06
C PHE A 111 -1.35 -2.86 -5.36
N LEU A 112 -0.33 -3.72 -5.35
CA LEU A 112 0.09 -4.49 -6.52
C LEU A 112 -0.97 -5.51 -6.94
N PHE A 113 -1.53 -6.27 -5.99
CA PHE A 113 -2.63 -7.20 -6.25
C PHE A 113 -3.86 -6.47 -6.78
N SER A 114 -4.20 -5.32 -6.18
CA SER A 114 -5.31 -4.50 -6.66
C SER A 114 -5.10 -3.98 -8.08
N GLY A 115 -3.87 -3.58 -8.42
CA GLY A 115 -3.51 -3.18 -9.79
C GLY A 115 -3.65 -4.30 -10.80
N ILE A 116 -3.18 -5.50 -10.47
CA ILE A 116 -3.27 -6.68 -11.35
C ILE A 116 -4.72 -7.10 -11.56
N MET A 117 -5.53 -7.15 -10.50
CA MET A 117 -6.93 -7.59 -10.58
C MET A 117 -7.80 -6.66 -11.42
N VAL A 118 -7.53 -5.35 -11.38
CA VAL A 118 -8.22 -4.33 -12.16
C VAL A 118 -7.54 -4.08 -13.51
N LEU A 119 -6.38 -4.72 -13.77
CA LEU A 119 -5.53 -4.50 -14.94
C LEU A 119 -5.19 -3.01 -15.14
N SER A 120 -4.94 -2.30 -14.03
CA SER A 120 -4.58 -0.89 -14.02
C SER A 120 -3.07 -0.72 -14.15
N ILE A 121 -2.60 -0.47 -15.37
CA ILE A 121 -1.19 -0.18 -15.68
C ILE A 121 -0.61 0.91 -14.76
N PRO A 122 -1.25 2.08 -14.56
CA PRO A 122 -0.68 3.13 -13.70
C PRO A 122 -0.57 2.68 -12.23
N LEU A 123 -1.53 1.91 -11.72
CA LEU A 123 -1.49 1.40 -10.35
C LEU A 123 -0.38 0.36 -10.18
N ILE A 124 -0.17 -0.51 -11.18
CA ILE A 124 0.92 -1.50 -11.15
C ILE A 124 2.28 -0.78 -11.13
N CYS A 125 2.53 0.15 -12.05
CA CYS A 125 3.78 0.91 -12.09
C CYS A 125 4.03 1.67 -10.78
N ALA A 126 3.01 2.35 -10.25
CA ALA A 126 3.11 3.07 -8.98
C ALA A 126 3.39 2.11 -7.80
N SER A 127 2.74 0.93 -7.78
CA SER A 127 2.92 -0.05 -6.71
C SER A 127 4.32 -0.65 -6.69
N ILE A 128 4.92 -0.91 -7.86
CA ILE A 128 6.29 -1.41 -7.97
C ILE A 128 7.28 -0.35 -7.48
N LEU A 129 7.11 0.90 -7.94
CA LEU A 129 7.94 2.02 -7.52
C LEU A 129 7.85 2.22 -5.99
N PHE A 130 6.63 2.23 -5.46
CA PHE A 130 6.36 2.34 -4.03
C PHE A 130 7.00 1.18 -3.26
N ALA A 131 6.83 -0.07 -3.71
CA ALA A 131 7.38 -1.25 -3.04
C ALA A 131 8.90 -1.18 -2.92
N ILE A 132 9.61 -0.86 -4.00
CA ILE A 132 11.08 -0.80 -4.02
C ILE A 132 11.57 0.29 -3.06
N CYS A 133 11.02 1.50 -3.17
CA CYS A 133 11.44 2.62 -2.32
C CYS A 133 11.08 2.38 -0.85
N HIS A 134 9.87 1.89 -0.58
CA HIS A 134 9.37 1.71 0.77
C HIS A 134 10.14 0.60 1.51
N ILE A 135 10.42 -0.53 0.85
CA ILE A 135 11.22 -1.61 1.43
C ILE A 135 12.66 -1.13 1.67
N TYR A 136 13.26 -0.41 0.73
CA TYR A 136 14.62 0.13 0.89
C TYR A 136 14.74 1.07 2.10
N ILE A 137 13.79 1.99 2.25
CA ILE A 137 13.72 2.91 3.39
C ILE A 137 13.52 2.13 4.70
N SER A 138 12.63 1.14 4.68
CA SER A 138 12.30 0.31 5.83
C SER A 138 13.53 -0.47 6.36
N VAL A 139 14.32 -1.07 5.46
CA VAL A 139 15.56 -1.77 5.82
C VAL A 139 16.61 -0.82 6.36
N LYS A 140 16.75 0.37 5.76
CA LYS A 140 17.82 1.32 6.13
C LYS A 140 17.54 2.09 7.42
N ASN A 141 16.27 2.20 7.82
CA ASN A 141 15.84 2.85 9.06
C ASN A 141 15.71 1.89 10.25
N THR A 142 15.98 0.59 10.07
CA THR A 142 16.03 -0.37 11.18
C THR A 142 17.45 -0.53 11.68
#